data_AF-A0A0B7IWP5-F1
#
_entry.id   AF-A0A0B7IWP5-F1
#
_cell.length_a   1.000
_cell.length_b   1.000
_cell.length_c   1.000
_cell.angle_alpha   90.00
_cell.angle_beta   90.00
_cell.angle_gamma   90.00
#
_symmetry.space_group_name_H-M   'P 1'
#
loop_
_entity.id
_entity.type
_entity.pdbx_description
1 polymer ?
#
loop_
_entity_poly.entity_id
_entity_poly.type
_entity_poly.pdbx_seq_one_letter_code
_entity_poly.pdbx_strand_id
1 'polypeptide(L)' 'MPSLYRFKDERIQDVMLAYTNVEKSVRYSLTHGGRYLPYDEQELAMMREDKAWAMARLIIDKIMRLPAIEHFKPKG' A
#
# COMPACT_ATOMS: atom_id res chain seq x y z
N MET A 1 5.27 3.35 -20.56
CA MET A 1 5.07 2.06 -19.85
C MET A 1 3.67 2.05 -19.30
N PRO A 2 2.89 0.97 -19.50
CA PRO A 2 1.60 0.81 -18.84
C PRO A 2 1.81 0.78 -17.32
N SER A 3 0.98 1.51 -16.58
CA SER A 3 1.02 1.66 -15.13
C SER A 3 -0.41 1.72 -14.64
N LEU A 4 -0.72 1.09 -13.51
CA LEU A 4 -2.04 1.23 -12.88
C LEU A 4 -2.25 2.62 -12.26
N TYR A 5 -1.15 3.30 -11.95
CA TYR A 5 -1.18 4.64 -11.39
C TYR A 5 -1.22 5.69 -12.49
N ARG A 6 -2.15 6.63 -12.37
CA ARG A 6 -2.25 7.81 -13.24
C ARG A 6 -1.15 8.81 -12.90
N PHE A 7 -0.86 8.96 -11.61
CA PHE A 7 0.17 9.87 -11.09
C PHE A 7 1.16 9.13 -10.18
N LYS A 8 2.38 9.67 -10.09
CA LYS A 8 3.43 9.10 -9.23
C LYS A 8 3.04 9.10 -7.75
N ASP A 9 2.31 10.12 -7.32
CA ASP A 9 1.95 10.30 -5.91
C ASP A 9 0.98 9.23 -5.41
N GLU A 10 0.08 8.74 -6.27
CA GLU A 10 -0.82 7.61 -5.96
C GLU A 10 -0.01 6.35 -5.63
N ARG A 11 1.06 6.09 -6.40
CA ARG A 11 1.97 4.98 -6.15
C ARG A 11 2.73 5.15 -4.84
N ILE A 12 3.16 6.38 -4.53
CA ILE A 12 3.86 6.68 -3.28
C ILE A 12 2.93 6.42 -2.09
N GLN A 13 1.66 6.81 -2.18
CA GLN A 13 0.66 6.58 -1.14
C GLN A 13 0.45 5.08 -0.88
N ASP A 14 0.31 4.28 -1.94
CA ASP A 14 0.17 2.82 -1.80
C ASP A 14 1.44 2.17 -1.21
N VAL A 15 2.64 2.66 -1.56
CA VAL A 15 3.89 2.22 -0.92
C VAL A 15 3.86 2.54 0.57
N MET A 16 3.48 3.77 0.96
CA MET A 16 3.37 4.13 2.37
C MET A 16 2.42 3.19 3.12
N LEU A 17 1.22 2.96 2.57
CA LEU A 17 0.22 2.05 3.16
C LEU A 17 0.73 0.60 3.29
N ALA A 18 1.40 0.08 2.25
CA ALA A 18 1.93 -1.28 2.24
C ALA A 18 3.00 -1.51 3.33
N TYR A 19 3.81 -0.49 3.65
CA TYR A 19 4.85 -0.56 4.67
C TYR A 19 4.38 -0.13 6.07
N THR A 20 3.13 0.32 6.23
CA THR A 20 2.57 0.67 7.54
C THR A 20 2.50 -0.55 8.47
N ASN A 21 2.92 -0.34 9.72
CA ASN A 21 2.73 -1.31 10.80
C ASN A 21 1.39 -1.04 11.50
N VAL A 22 0.33 -1.69 11.03
CA VAL A 22 -1.04 -1.49 11.52
C VAL A 22 -1.15 -1.81 13.02
N GLU A 23 -0.52 -2.90 13.49
CA GLU A 23 -0.61 -3.32 14.89
C GLU A 23 0.01 -2.32 15.88
N LYS A 24 1.01 -1.56 15.44
CA LYS A 24 1.67 -0.53 16.25
C LYS A 24 1.19 0.88 15.93
N SER A 25 0.16 1.03 15.09
CA SER A 25 -0.33 2.34 14.68
C SER A 25 -1.12 3.01 15.80
N VAL A 26 -0.93 4.33 15.94
CA VAL A 26 -1.63 5.18 16.90
C VAL A 26 -2.09 6.46 16.21
N ARG A 27 -3.20 7.04 16.66
CA ARG A 27 -3.72 8.33 16.20
C ARG A 27 -3.42 9.43 17.21
N TYR A 28 -3.05 10.60 16.72
CA TYR A 28 -2.94 11.78 17.57
C TYR A 28 -4.34 12.39 17.76
N SER A 29 -4.80 12.47 19.02
CA SER A 29 -6.11 13.01 19.36
C SER A 29 -6.00 14.40 19.96
N LEU A 30 -6.56 15.39 19.26
CA LEU A 30 -6.67 16.77 19.74
C LEU A 30 -7.73 16.91 20.85
N THR A 31 -8.78 16.09 20.80
CA THR A 31 -9.90 16.13 21.76
C THR A 31 -9.54 15.51 23.11
N HIS A 32 -8.58 14.58 23.14
CA HIS A 32 -8.11 13.93 24.37
C HIS A 32 -6.82 14.56 24.90
N GLY A 33 -6.73 15.89 24.81
CA GLY A 33 -5.61 16.67 25.35
C GLY A 33 -4.29 16.47 24.60
N GLY A 34 -4.34 16.24 23.28
CA GLY A 34 -3.14 16.16 22.44
C GLY A 34 -2.31 14.91 22.74
N ARG A 35 -2.94 13.73 22.77
CA ARG A 35 -2.28 12.46 23.11
C ARG A 35 -2.37 11.46 21.97
N TYR A 36 -1.41 10.55 21.91
CA TYR A 36 -1.49 9.39 21.02
C TYR A 36 -2.40 8.33 21.65
N LEU A 37 -3.39 7.90 20.88
CA LEU A 37 -4.35 6.86 21.27
C LEU A 37 -4.24 5.68 20.30
N PRO A 38 -4.42 4.44 20.78
CA PRO A 38 -4.57 3.30 19.89
C PRO A 38 -5.84 3.44 19.04
N TYR A 39 -5.80 2.83 17.86
CA TYR A 39 -7.00 2.59 17.07
C TYR A 39 -7.83 1.47 17.70
N ASP A 40 -9.14 1.53 17.51
CA ASP A 40 -10.02 0.42 17.89
C ASP A 40 -9.88 -0.76 16.90
N GLU A 41 -10.46 -1.91 17.25
CA GLU A 41 -10.31 -3.13 16.45
C GLU A 41 -10.96 -3.01 15.06
N GLN A 42 -12.04 -2.23 14.94
CA GLN A 42 -12.72 -2.00 13.66
C GLN A 42 -11.86 -1.11 12.75
N GLU A 43 -11.28 -0.04 13.28
CA GLU A 43 -10.33 0.83 12.59
C GLU A 43 -9.10 0.04 12.14
N LEU A 44 -8.54 -0.80 13.02
CA LEU A 44 -7.41 -1.66 12.68
C LEU A 44 -7.77 -2.65 11.56
N ALA A 45 -8.99 -3.20 11.56
CA ALA A 45 -9.46 -4.08 10.49
C ALA A 45 -9.52 -3.35 9.14
N MET A 46 -10.07 -2.13 9.11
CA MET A 46 -10.09 -1.30 7.90
C MET A 46 -8.67 -0.97 7.40
N MET A 47 -7.76 -0.60 8.31
CA MET A 47 -6.37 -0.33 7.94
C MET A 47 -5.65 -1.57 7.36
N ARG A 48 -5.96 -2.77 7.86
CA ARG A 48 -5.44 -4.03 7.29
C ARG A 48 -5.96 -4.26 5.88
N GLU A 49 -7.24 -3.99 5.65
CA GLU A 49 -7.85 -4.09 4.32
C GLU A 49 -7.22 -3.09 3.34
N ASP A 50 -7.08 -1.82 3.71
CA ASP A 50 -6.43 -0.78 2.89
C ASP A 50 -5.00 -1.18 2.53
N LYS A 51 -4.25 -1.69 3.51
CA LYS A 51 -2.89 -2.23 3.30
C LYS A 51 -2.89 -3.38 2.30
N ALA A 52 -3.81 -4.33 2.41
CA ALA A 52 -3.91 -5.46 1.50
C ALA A 52 -4.20 -4.99 0.06
N TRP A 53 -5.11 -4.04 -0.11
CA TRP A 53 -5.43 -3.44 -1.40
C TRP A 53 -4.25 -2.68 -2.02
N ALA A 54 -3.50 -1.92 -1.20
CA ALA A 54 -2.30 -1.23 -1.65
C ALA A 54 -1.21 -2.22 -2.12
N MET A 55 -0.98 -3.29 -1.34
CA MET A 55 -0.04 -4.35 -1.73
C MET A 55 -0.44 -5.03 -3.05
N ALA A 56 -1.72 -5.36 -3.20
CA ALA A 56 -2.23 -5.97 -4.43
C ALA A 56 -2.02 -5.06 -5.65
N ARG A 57 -2.37 -3.77 -5.56
CA ARG A 57 -2.17 -2.79 -6.64
C ARG A 57 -0.71 -2.65 -7.02
N LEU A 58 0.21 -2.59 -6.06
CA LEU A 58 1.65 -2.52 -6.32
C LEU A 58 2.17 -3.75 -7.07
N ILE A 59 1.69 -4.95 -6.71
CA ILE A 59 2.09 -6.19 -7.39
C ILE A 59 1.56 -6.23 -8.82
N ILE A 60 0.28 -5.88 -9.03
CA ILE A 60 -0.31 -5.86 -10.38
C ILE A 60 0.42 -4.82 -11.25
N ASP A 61 0.66 -3.62 -10.72
CA ASP A 61 1.41 -2.57 -11.41
C ASP A 61 2.83 -3.03 -11.79
N LYS A 62 3.50 -3.78 -10.89
CA LYS A 62 4.80 -4.40 -11.20
C LYS A 62 4.70 -5.39 -12.35
N ILE A 63 3.70 -6.28 -12.32
CA ILE A 63 3.50 -7.30 -13.37
C ILE A 63 3.19 -6.64 -14.71
N MET A 64 2.34 -5.62 -14.75
CA MET A 64 2.01 -4.89 -15.98
C MET A 64 3.20 -4.20 -16.64
N ARG A 65 4.24 -3.87 -15.86
CA ARG A 65 5.47 -3.25 -16.36
C ARG A 65 6.52 -4.27 -16.80
N LEU A 66 6.31 -5.56 -16.53
CA LEU A 66 7.21 -6.60 -17.04
C LEU A 66 7.09 -6.68 -18.56
N PRO A 67 8.20 -6.93 -19.27
CA PRO A 67 8.14 -7.21 -20.70
C PRO A 67 7.29 -8.46 -20.95
N ALA A 68 6.58 -8.49 -22.08
CA ALA A 68 5.81 -9.65 -22.51
C ALA A 68 6.70 -10.91 -22.52
N ILE A 69 6.15 -12.02 -22.04
CA ILE A 69 6.85 -13.32 -21.97
C ILE A 69 7.37 -13.75 -23.35
N GLU A 70 6.73 -13.31 -24.43
CA GLU A 70 7.17 -13.53 -25.82
C GLU A 70 8.58 -13.00 -26.13
N HIS A 71 9.08 -12.02 -25.37
CA HIS A 71 10.43 -11.49 -25.50
C HIS A 71 11.45 -12.17 -24.56
N PHE A 72 11.01 -13.15 -23.76
CA PHE A 72 11.89 -13.90 -22.87
C PHE A 72 12.67 -14.95 -23.66
N LYS A 73 13.86 -14.60 -24.15
CA LYS A 73 14.82 -15.60 -24.66
C LYS A 73 15.51 -16.28 -23.47
N PRO A 74 15.31 -17.59 -23.23
CA PRO A 74 16.09 -18.29 -22.22
C PRO A 74 17.57 -18.23 -22.62
N LYS A 75 18.43 -17.85 -21.68
CA LYS A 75 19.88 -18.00 -21.85
C LYS A 75 20.19 -19.49 -21.73
N GLY A 76 20.48 -20.13 -22.86
CA GLY A 76 21.13 -21.43 -22.92
C GLY A 76 22.61 -21.34 -22.58
#